data_AF-A0A2V6FCA9-F1
#
_entry.id   AF-A0A2V6FCA9-F1
#
_cell.length_a   1.000
_cell.length_b   1.000
_cell.length_c   1.000
_cell.angle_alpha   90.00
_cell.angle_beta   90.00
_cell.angle_gamma   90.00
#
_symmetry.space_group_name_H-M   'P 1'
#
loop_
_entity.id
_entity.type
_entity.pdbx_description
1 polymer ?
#
loop_
_entity_poly.entity_id
_entity_poly.type
_entity_poly.pdbx_seq_one_letter_code
_entity_poly.pdbx_strand_id
1 'polypeptide(L)' 'MGSGLLDQIGECVRKYFARKTCAIISDTNIAPLFGERVINSLTGAGFQPTLITIPAGEQSKTLEQAGAICDQMIA' A
#
# COMPACT_ATOMS: atom_id res chain seq x y z
N MET A 1 11.61 8.11 -15.85
CA MET A 1 10.26 8.02 -15.27
C MET A 1 9.42 7.14 -16.19
N GLY A 2 8.90 6.01 -15.69
CA GLY A 2 8.15 5.04 -16.50
C GLY A 2 6.64 5.29 -16.43
N SER A 3 5.95 5.23 -17.57
CA SER A 3 4.48 5.24 -17.63
C SER A 3 3.91 3.89 -17.16
N GLY A 4 2.75 3.92 -16.49
CA GLY A 4 2.01 2.71 -16.11
C GLY A 4 2.66 1.87 -15.02
N LEU A 5 3.55 2.44 -14.20
CA LEU A 5 4.23 1.70 -13.13
C LEU A 5 3.27 1.20 -12.03
N LEU A 6 2.21 1.97 -11.76
CA LEU A 6 1.19 1.57 -10.78
C LEU A 6 0.39 0.36 -11.24
N ASP A 7 0.17 0.22 -12.55
CA ASP A 7 -0.56 -0.91 -13.12
C ASP A 7 0.31 -2.19 -13.13
N GLN A 8 1.63 -2.04 -13.14
CA GLN A 8 2.61 -3.14 -13.17
C GLN A 8 3.13 -3.54 -11.78
N ILE A 9 2.76 -2.82 -10.72
CA ILE A 9 3.34 -3.04 -9.39
C ILE A 9 3.08 -4.45 -8.87
N GLY A 10 1.88 -4.99 -9.11
CA GLY A 10 1.51 -6.35 -8.71
C GLY A 10 2.44 -7.41 -9.31
N GLU A 11 2.67 -7.34 -10.62
CA GLU A 11 3.57 -8.26 -11.32
C GLU A 11 5.02 -8.13 -10.84
N CYS A 12 5.48 -6.90 -10.62
CA CYS A 12 6.82 -6.62 -10.11
C CYS A 12 7.03 -7.22 -8.72
N VAL A 13 6.10 -6.99 -7.79
CA VAL A 13 6.19 -7.52 -6.42
C VAL A 13 6.10 -9.04 -6.41
N ARG A 14 5.28 -9.64 -7.28
CA ARG A 14 5.11 -11.10 -7.36
C ARG A 14 6.40 -11.85 -7.70
N LYS A 15 7.33 -11.22 -8.42
CA LYS A 15 8.64 -11.82 -8.76
C LYS A 15 9.50 -12.11 -7.53
N TYR A 16 9.28 -11.38 -6.43
CA TYR A 16 10.12 -11.45 -5.23
C TYR A 16 9.39 -11.99 -4.00
N PHE A 17 8.05 -11.91 -3.97
CA PHE A 17 7.27 -12.30 -2.81
C PHE A 17 6.27 -13.42 -3.14
N ALA A 18 6.39 -14.53 -2.42
CA ALA A 18 5.47 -15.67 -2.52
C ALA A 18 4.21 -15.52 -1.64
N ARG A 19 4.27 -14.68 -0.60
CA ARG A 19 3.13 -14.42 0.29
C ARG A 19 2.07 -13.59 -0.42
N LYS A 20 0.80 -13.85 -0.08
CA LYS A 20 -0.34 -13.13 -0.67
C LYS A 20 -0.71 -11.88 0.12
N THR A 21 -0.51 -11.86 1.43
CA THR A 21 -0.88 -10.71 2.26
C THR A 21 0.13 -9.58 2.13
N CYS A 22 -0.36 -8.36 1.94
CA CYS A 22 0.47 -7.15 1.94
C CYS A 22 -0.34 -5.93 2.42
N ALA A 23 0.37 -4.89 2.85
CA ALA A 23 -0.24 -3.63 3.24
C ALA A 23 0.19 -2.52 2.29
N ILE A 24 -0.75 -1.66 1.91
CA ILE A 24 -0.51 -0.41 1.20
C ILE A 24 -0.68 0.70 2.22
N ILE A 25 0.37 1.50 2.46
CA ILE A 25 0.31 2.62 3.40
C ILE A 25 0.39 3.90 2.59
N SER A 26 -0.61 4.77 2.72
CA SER A 26 -0.67 6.03 1.97
C SER A 26 -1.35 7.11 2.80
N ASP A 27 -1.09 8.38 2.50
CA ASP A 27 -1.73 9.49 3.19
C ASP A 27 -3.11 9.86 2.61
N THR A 28 -3.86 10.69 3.33
CA THR A 28 -5.20 11.15 2.95
C THR A 28 -5.29 11.87 1.61
N ASN A 29 -4.20 12.44 1.08
CA ASN A 29 -4.21 13.12 -0.22
C ASN A 29 -3.93 12.15 -1.37
N ILE A 30 -3.04 11.18 -1.16
CA ILE A 30 -2.56 10.26 -2.20
C ILE A 30 -3.42 9.00 -2.30
N ALA A 31 -3.95 8.51 -1.19
CA ALA A 31 -4.78 7.30 -1.16
C ALA A 31 -6.01 7.39 -2.10
N PRO A 32 -6.77 8.51 -2.15
CA PRO A 32 -7.91 8.64 -3.07
C PRO A 32 -7.50 8.69 -4.55
N LEU A 33 -6.28 9.14 -4.86
CA LEU A 33 -5.81 9.32 -6.23
C LEU A 33 -5.26 8.03 -6.84
N PHE A 34 -4.59 7.21 -6.02
CA PHE A 34 -3.81 6.06 -6.51
C PHE A 34 -4.12 4.75 -5.80
N GLY A 35 -4.76 4.78 -4.62
CA GLY A 35 -4.99 3.60 -3.78
C GLY A 35 -5.72 2.49 -4.53
N GLU A 36 -6.82 2.83 -5.21
CA GLU A 36 -7.61 1.85 -5.97
C GLU A 36 -6.79 1.20 -7.11
N ARG A 37 -5.99 1.99 -7.83
CA ARG A 37 -5.14 1.47 -8.91
C ARG A 37 -4.10 0.47 -8.40
N VAL A 38 -3.46 0.78 -7.27
CA VAL A 38 -2.48 -0.11 -6.64
C VAL A 38 -3.14 -1.37 -6.09
N ILE A 39 -4.32 -1.24 -5.46
CA ILE A 39 -5.12 -2.40 -5.00
C ILE A 39 -5.46 -3.31 -6.18
N ASN A 40 -5.93 -2.76 -7.29
CA ASN A 40 -6.33 -3.53 -8.46
C ASN A 40 -5.14 -4.27 -9.09
N SER A 41 -3.98 -3.61 -9.23
CA SER A 41 -2.76 -4.25 -9.74
C SER A 41 -2.29 -5.39 -8.84
N LEU A 42 -2.23 -5.17 -7.52
CA LEU A 42 -1.82 -6.20 -6.55
C LEU A 42 -2.82 -7.37 -6.50
N THR A 43 -4.11 -7.08 -6.48
CA THR A 43 -5.17 -8.11 -6.47
C THR A 43 -5.12 -8.95 -7.75
N GLY A 44 -4.92 -8.31 -8.92
CA GLY A 44 -4.73 -8.99 -10.20
C GLY A 44 -3.53 -9.95 -10.22
N ALA A 45 -2.46 -9.63 -9.46
CA ALA A 45 -1.30 -10.50 -9.27
C ALA A 45 -1.48 -11.54 -8.15
N GLY A 46 -2.67 -11.67 -7.57
CA GLY A 46 -3.02 -12.68 -6.58
C GLY A 46 -2.64 -12.33 -5.13
N PHE A 47 -2.38 -11.05 -4.84
CA PHE A 47 -2.23 -10.55 -3.47
C PHE A 47 -3.59 -10.24 -2.83
N GLN A 48 -3.56 -10.06 -1.51
CA GLN A 48 -4.67 -9.61 -0.66
C GLN A 48 -4.19 -8.33 0.05
N PRO A 49 -4.23 -7.18 -0.65
CA PRO A 49 -3.75 -5.92 -0.10
C PRO A 49 -4.75 -5.31 0.89
N THR A 50 -4.24 -4.79 2.01
CA THR A 50 -4.99 -3.93 2.94
C THR A 50 -4.50 -2.49 2.81
N LEU A 51 -5.39 -1.56 2.50
CA LEU A 51 -5.05 -0.13 2.44
C LEU A 51 -5.18 0.52 3.82
N ILE A 52 -4.07 1.02 4.34
CA ILE A 52 -3.98 1.80 5.57
C ILE A 52 -3.78 3.26 5.19
N THR A 53 -4.75 4.11 5.51
CA THR A 53 -4.67 5.55 5.24
C THR A 53 -4.27 6.30 6.50
N ILE A 54 -3.26 7.16 6.39
CA ILE A 54 -2.76 8.00 7.50
C ILE A 54 -2.98 9.49 7.20
N PRO A 55 -3.00 10.37 8.21
CA PRO A 55 -3.06 11.81 7.96
C PRO A 55 -1.87 12.28 7.12
N ALA A 56 -2.08 13.26 6.25
CA ALA A 56 -1.02 13.81 5.44
C ALA A 56 -0.11 14.76 6.24
N GLY A 57 1.17 14.79 5.87
CA GLY A 57 2.17 15.74 6.38
C GLY A 57 3.24 15.11 7.28
N GLU A 58 4.32 15.86 7.51
CA GLU A 58 5.47 15.41 8.31
C GLU A 58 5.10 15.10 9.76
N GLN A 59 4.06 15.76 10.27
CA GLN A 59 3.54 15.58 11.63
C GLN A 59 3.06 14.14 11.89
N SER A 60 2.74 13.37 10.85
CA SER A 60 2.35 11.97 10.97
C SER A 60 3.54 11.01 11.04
N LYS A 61 4.77 11.48 10.92
CA LYS A 61 5.98 10.65 11.08
C LYS A 61 6.38 10.56 12.55
N THR A 62 5.50 9.96 13.35
CA THR A 62 5.76 9.70 14.75
C THR A 62 5.80 8.19 15.02
N LEU A 63 6.41 7.81 16.15
CA LEU A 63 6.48 6.40 16.54
C LEU A 63 5.10 5.86 16.92
N GLU A 64 4.23 6.70 17.48
CA GLU A 64 2.85 6.36 17.79
C GLU A 64 2.08 5.99 16.51
N GLN A 65 2.23 6.78 15.44
CA GLN A 65 1.62 6.48 14.15
C GLN A 65 2.19 5.20 13.54
N ALA A 66 3.50 4.99 13.62
CA ALA A 66 4.13 3.74 13.16
C ALA A 66 3.60 2.52 13.91
N GLY A 67 3.42 2.62 15.24
CA GLY A 67 2.80 1.59 16.07
C GLY A 67 1.38 1.27 15.62
N ALA A 68 0.55 2.31 15.44
CA ALA A 68 -0.84 2.14 14.98
C ALA A 68 -0.96 1.50 13.58
N ILE A 69 0.03 1.71 12.69
CA ILE A 69 0.10 1.02 11.40
C ILE A 69 0.44 -0.47 11.62
N CYS A 70 1.43 -0.77 12.45
CA CYS A 70 1.80 -2.16 12.77
C CYS A 70 0.64 -2.94 13.37
N ASP A 71 -0.13 -2.32 14.28
CA ASP A 71 -1.30 -2.95 14.90
C ASP A 71 -2.36 -3.32 13.86
N GLN A 72 -2.61 -2.44 12.89
CA GLN A 72 -3.53 -2.69 11.77
C GLN A 72 -3.06 -3.81 10.83
N MET A 73 -1.76 -4.13 10.80
CA MET A 73 -1.23 -5.21 9.97
C MET A 73 -1.35 -6.59 10.64
N ILE A 74 -1.60 -6.64 11.95
CA ILE A 74 -1.65 -7.87 12.76
C ILE A 74 -3.11 -8.26 13.09
N ALA A 75 -4.03 -7.28 13.08
CA ALA A 75 -5.47 -7.48 13.25
C ALA A 75 -6.10 -8.31 12.12
#